data_AF-A0A935ZJV9-F1
#
_entry.id   AF-A0A935ZJV9-F1
#
_cell.length_a   1.000
_cell.length_b   1.000
_cell.length_c   1.000
_cell.angle_alpha   90.00
_cell.angle_beta   90.00
_cell.angle_gamma   90.00
#
_symmetry.space_group_name_H-M   'P 1'
#
loop_
_entity.id
_entity.type
_entity.pdbx_description
1 polymer ?
#
loop_
_entity_poly.entity_id
_entity_poly.type
_entity_poly.pdbx_seq_one_letter_code
_entity_poly.pdbx_strand_id
1 'polypeptide(L)'
;MSETPPRDAFEALVEQAQREHADYRPADVAVDRLWQVVARDDAASARRAWTIRALLGLPLAAAAINVAEPQLLPTRTVAALSHVDVLAVVALPATAVFVSLVLLGARTAGAQMLLRALLWSTAVLGALVNITDPHVVPITALAANLACCGALLALRDHGLEPERYRGSFAPIAHHGVLTLMMILAVADAQTLVSWSSGMRWRDVAPGLCGLAMIAGIVGLYRLQLWGLLCNLVLSVAVAGLALTRVLDLPPVVVAMLCTTASLQVVLAAVVLRSIRRGAPAELPHWARWGRYLVWGAIVGVMLVGVVVFVVDPAPHCEQQLD
;
A
#
# COMPACT_ATOMS: atom_id res chain seq x y z
N MET A 1 -19.89 15.72 9.78
CA MET A 1 -21.11 16.00 9.01
C MET A 1 -20.74 17.00 7.92
N SER A 2 -20.44 16.52 6.71
CA SER A 2 -20.62 17.37 5.53
C SER A 2 -22.12 17.42 5.35
N GLU A 3 -22.74 18.53 5.74
CA GLU A 3 -23.99 18.90 5.10
C GLU A 3 -23.61 19.14 3.64
N THR A 4 -23.61 18.06 2.84
CA THR A 4 -24.24 18.18 1.53
C THR A 4 -25.51 18.94 1.82
N PRO A 5 -25.71 20.15 1.25
CA PRO A 5 -26.94 20.88 1.48
C PRO A 5 -28.05 19.84 1.32
N PRO A 6 -28.96 19.69 2.32
CA PRO A 6 -30.05 18.73 2.21
C PRO A 6 -30.65 18.93 0.82
N ARG A 7 -31.01 17.84 0.14
CA ARG A 7 -31.40 17.88 -1.27
C ARG A 7 -32.35 19.06 -1.57
N ASP A 8 -33.23 19.33 -0.61
CA ASP A 8 -34.15 20.46 -0.49
C ASP A 8 -33.49 21.85 -0.56
N ALA A 9 -32.32 22.07 0.06
CA ALA A 9 -31.55 23.31 -0.01
C ALA A 9 -30.82 23.49 -1.35
N PHE A 10 -30.39 22.41 -2.01
CA PHE A 10 -29.89 22.49 -3.37
C PHE A 10 -31.03 22.76 -4.36
N GLU A 11 -32.17 22.08 -4.19
CA GLU A 11 -33.40 22.31 -4.96
C GLU A 11 -33.92 23.74 -4.75
N ALA A 12 -33.84 24.30 -3.53
CA ALA A 12 -34.19 25.68 -3.24
C ALA A 12 -33.24 26.70 -3.88
N LEU A 13 -31.93 26.43 -3.92
CA LEU A 13 -30.96 27.27 -4.63
C LEU A 13 -31.17 27.21 -6.16
N VAL A 14 -31.52 26.05 -6.69
CA VAL A 14 -31.90 25.89 -8.11
C VAL A 14 -33.20 26.63 -8.41
N GLU A 15 -34.23 26.51 -7.56
CA GLU A 15 -35.48 27.26 -7.70
C GLU A 15 -35.26 28.78 -7.59
N GLN A 16 -34.42 29.24 -6.67
CA GLN A 16 -34.12 30.66 -6.50
C GLN A 16 -33.36 31.22 -7.72
N ALA A 17 -32.37 30.47 -8.23
CA ALA A 17 -31.68 30.83 -9.46
C ALA A 17 -32.61 30.79 -10.70
N GLN A 18 -33.57 29.86 -10.75
CA GLN A 18 -34.60 29.79 -11.78
C GLN A 18 -35.56 30.99 -11.72
N ARG A 19 -35.90 31.48 -10.52
CA ARG A 19 -36.75 32.66 -10.34
C ARG A 19 -36.03 33.97 -10.68
N GLU A 20 -34.75 34.11 -10.34
CA GLU A 20 -33.95 35.30 -10.69
C GLU A 20 -33.60 35.39 -12.18
N HIS A 21 -33.66 34.28 -12.93
CA HIS A 21 -33.33 34.23 -14.36
C HIS A 21 -34.51 33.83 -15.27
N ALA A 22 -35.75 34.17 -14.89
CA ALA A 22 -36.96 33.84 -15.65
C ALA A 22 -37.00 34.36 -17.10
N ASP A 23 -36.18 35.35 -17.46
CA ASP A 23 -36.05 35.89 -18.83
C ASP A 23 -34.86 35.32 -19.64
N TYR A 24 -34.03 34.46 -19.03
CA TYR A 24 -32.84 33.91 -19.67
C TYR A 24 -33.03 32.40 -19.93
N ARG A 25 -33.32 32.06 -21.20
CA ARG A 25 -33.48 30.69 -21.73
C ARG A 25 -32.24 29.75 -21.76
N PRO A 26 -31.01 30.04 -21.27
CA PRO A 26 -29.93 29.05 -21.24
C PRO A 26 -29.79 28.29 -19.90
N ALA A 27 -30.69 28.46 -18.93
CA ALA A 27 -30.66 27.73 -17.65
C ALA A 27 -30.80 26.20 -17.82
N ASP A 28 -31.64 25.75 -18.76
CA ASP A 28 -31.81 24.32 -19.06
C ASP A 28 -30.52 23.69 -19.58
N VAL A 29 -29.75 24.43 -20.40
CA VAL A 29 -28.45 23.97 -20.92
C VAL A 29 -27.39 23.91 -19.82
N ALA A 30 -27.42 24.82 -18.85
CA ALA A 30 -26.47 24.82 -17.74
C ALA A 30 -26.73 23.66 -16.76
N VAL A 31 -28.01 23.40 -16.42
CA VAL A 31 -28.41 22.29 -15.57
C VAL A 31 -28.14 20.94 -16.23
N ASP A 32 -28.46 20.79 -17.53
CA ASP A 32 -28.14 19.57 -18.28
C ASP A 32 -26.63 19.33 -18.36
N ARG A 33 -25.83 20.39 -18.58
CA ARG A 33 -24.36 20.26 -18.55
C ARG A 33 -23.86 19.85 -17.18
N LEU A 34 -24.43 20.38 -16.10
CA LEU A 34 -24.02 20.05 -14.74
C LEU A 34 -24.38 18.59 -14.40
N TRP A 35 -25.58 18.13 -14.76
CA TRP A 35 -25.97 16.72 -14.64
C TRP A 35 -25.13 15.79 -15.51
N GLN A 36 -24.77 16.20 -16.73
CA GLN A 36 -23.87 15.43 -17.58
C GLN A 36 -22.46 15.33 -16.99
N VAL A 37 -21.96 16.37 -16.31
CA VAL A 37 -20.68 16.33 -15.59
C VAL A 37 -20.76 15.37 -14.40
N VAL A 38 -21.79 15.51 -13.54
CA VAL A 38 -21.99 14.62 -12.39
C VAL A 38 -22.15 13.15 -12.81
N ALA A 39 -22.98 12.87 -13.82
CA ALA A 39 -23.19 11.52 -14.33
C ALA A 39 -21.94 10.92 -14.98
N ARG A 40 -21.11 11.74 -15.65
CA ARG A 40 -19.82 11.30 -16.19
C ARG A 40 -18.83 10.97 -15.08
N ASP A 41 -18.79 11.78 -14.02
CA ASP A 41 -17.93 11.53 -12.86
C ASP A 41 -18.34 10.25 -12.12
N ASP A 42 -19.64 9.99 -11.98
CA ASP A 42 -20.16 8.76 -11.39
C ASP A 42 -19.82 7.52 -12.24
N ALA A 43 -19.99 7.61 -13.57
CA ALA A 43 -19.63 6.51 -14.47
C ALA A 43 -18.11 6.26 -14.55
N ALA A 44 -17.28 7.31 -14.44
CA ALA A 44 -15.83 7.18 -14.39
C ALA A 44 -15.37 6.59 -13.04
N SER A 45 -15.97 7.04 -11.93
CA SER A 45 -15.79 6.50 -10.58
C SER A 45 -16.12 5.01 -10.52
N ALA A 46 -17.30 4.63 -11.03
CA ALA A 46 -17.74 3.24 -11.07
C ALA A 46 -16.80 2.35 -11.89
N ARG A 47 -16.36 2.82 -13.08
CA ARG A 47 -15.39 2.11 -13.91
C ARG A 47 -14.05 1.93 -13.20
N ARG A 48 -13.51 2.97 -12.56
CA ARG A 48 -12.26 2.88 -11.78
C ARG A 48 -12.37 1.90 -10.63
N ALA A 49 -13.46 1.95 -9.86
CA ALA A 49 -13.70 1.01 -8.77
C ALA A 49 -13.75 -0.44 -9.26
N TRP A 50 -14.40 -0.67 -10.41
CA TRP A 50 -14.44 -2.00 -11.03
C TRP A 50 -13.05 -2.47 -11.47
N THR A 51 -12.26 -1.62 -12.14
CA THR A 51 -10.88 -1.95 -12.53
C THR A 51 -10.01 -2.29 -11.32
N ILE A 52 -10.10 -1.52 -10.23
CA ILE A 52 -9.32 -1.80 -9.00
C ILE A 52 -9.74 -3.14 -8.39
N ARG A 53 -11.04 -3.44 -8.33
CA ARG A 53 -11.53 -4.74 -7.84
C ARG A 53 -11.05 -5.90 -8.70
N ALA A 54 -11.08 -5.75 -10.02
CA ALA A 54 -10.58 -6.77 -10.94
C ALA A 54 -9.08 -7.02 -10.74
N LEU A 55 -8.28 -5.95 -10.61
CA LEU A 55 -6.85 -6.06 -10.34
C LEU A 55 -6.56 -6.71 -8.98
N LEU A 56 -7.30 -6.37 -7.93
CA LEU A 56 -7.16 -6.99 -6.62
C LEU A 56 -7.67 -8.44 -6.57
N GLY A 57 -8.56 -8.84 -7.48
CA GLY A 57 -9.02 -10.22 -7.61
C GLY A 57 -7.91 -11.16 -8.11
N LEU A 58 -6.96 -10.66 -8.91
CA LEU A 58 -5.87 -11.46 -9.49
C LEU A 58 -4.92 -12.04 -8.42
N PRO A 59 -4.39 -11.27 -7.46
CA PRO A 59 -3.58 -11.84 -6.38
C PRO A 59 -4.33 -12.85 -5.50
N LEU A 60 -5.63 -12.64 -5.27
CA LEU A 60 -6.44 -13.60 -4.51
C LEU A 60 -6.62 -14.91 -5.27
N ALA A 61 -6.88 -14.83 -6.57
CA ALA A 61 -6.95 -16.01 -7.43
C ALA A 61 -5.60 -16.72 -7.47
N ALA A 62 -4.50 -15.99 -7.62
CA ALA A 62 -3.13 -16.54 -7.57
C ALA A 62 -2.86 -17.25 -6.24
N ALA A 63 -3.23 -16.65 -5.11
CA ALA A 63 -3.09 -17.28 -3.80
C ALA A 63 -3.96 -18.54 -3.67
N ALA A 64 -5.21 -18.51 -4.15
CA ALA A 64 -6.10 -19.66 -4.13
C ALA A 64 -5.56 -20.82 -4.99
N ILE A 65 -5.01 -20.53 -6.17
CA ILE A 65 -4.35 -21.53 -7.03
C ILE A 65 -3.16 -22.15 -6.31
N ASN A 66 -2.29 -21.32 -5.72
CA ASN A 66 -1.12 -21.81 -4.99
C ASN A 66 -1.48 -22.67 -3.76
N VAL A 67 -2.62 -22.40 -3.11
CA VAL A 67 -3.13 -23.19 -1.99
C VAL A 67 -3.80 -24.49 -2.46
N ALA A 68 -4.58 -24.43 -3.54
CA ALA A 68 -5.34 -25.58 -4.05
C ALA A 68 -4.43 -26.62 -4.73
N GLU A 69 -3.33 -26.18 -5.32
CA GLU A 69 -2.46 -27.04 -6.14
C GLU A 69 -1.00 -26.99 -5.64
N PRO A 70 -0.73 -27.48 -4.41
CA PRO A 70 0.62 -27.47 -3.85
C PRO A 70 1.61 -28.31 -4.67
N GLN A 71 1.12 -29.17 -5.56
CA GLN A 71 1.92 -29.98 -6.48
C GLN A 71 2.58 -29.16 -7.60
N LEU A 72 2.09 -27.95 -7.90
CA LEU A 72 2.72 -27.03 -8.84
C LEU A 72 3.95 -26.33 -8.25
N LEU A 73 4.13 -26.38 -6.93
CA LEU A 73 5.35 -25.88 -6.30
C LEU A 73 6.46 -26.90 -6.54
N PRO A 74 7.63 -26.48 -7.06
CA PRO A 74 8.72 -27.40 -7.31
C PRO A 74 9.06 -28.19 -6.03
N THR A 75 9.06 -29.52 -6.16
CA THR A 75 9.19 -30.49 -5.06
C THR A 75 10.42 -30.28 -4.19
N ARG A 76 11.46 -29.61 -4.71
CA ARG A 76 12.68 -29.27 -3.96
C ARG A 76 12.47 -28.19 -2.90
N THR A 77 11.57 -27.22 -3.10
CA THR A 77 11.35 -26.14 -2.12
C THR A 77 10.38 -26.57 -1.01
N VAL A 78 9.40 -27.40 -1.35
CA VAL A 78 8.43 -27.95 -0.37
C VAL A 78 9.10 -28.95 0.59
N ALA A 79 10.19 -29.60 0.16
CA ALA A 79 10.92 -30.54 1.02
C ALA A 79 11.72 -29.87 2.15
N ALA A 80 12.06 -28.57 2.01
CA ALA A 80 12.86 -27.82 2.98
C ALA A 80 12.04 -26.92 3.91
N LEU A 81 10.89 -26.40 3.42
CA LEU A 81 9.98 -25.56 4.20
C LEU A 81 8.86 -26.42 4.79
N SER A 82 8.52 -26.20 6.06
CA SER A 82 7.36 -26.86 6.63
C SER A 82 6.09 -26.35 5.92
N HIS A 83 5.04 -27.18 5.82
CA HIS A 83 3.76 -26.74 5.23
C HIS A 83 3.19 -25.46 5.88
N VAL A 84 3.56 -25.21 7.13
CA VAL A 84 3.18 -24.00 7.89
C VAL A 84 3.84 -22.75 7.30
N ASP A 85 5.10 -22.85 6.90
CA ASP A 85 5.88 -21.72 6.37
C ASP A 85 5.34 -21.30 4.99
N VAL A 86 5.04 -22.28 4.13
CA VAL A 86 4.43 -22.05 2.82
C VAL A 86 3.05 -21.41 2.97
N LEU A 87 2.23 -21.92 3.90
CA LEU A 87 0.91 -21.36 4.16
C LEU A 87 1.01 -19.91 4.64
N ALA A 88 1.93 -19.59 5.55
CA ALA A 88 2.08 -18.24 6.06
C ALA A 88 2.58 -17.25 5.00
N VAL A 89 3.56 -17.65 4.19
CA VAL A 89 4.10 -16.84 3.08
C VAL A 89 3.03 -16.54 2.03
N VAL A 90 2.09 -17.45 1.76
CA VAL A 90 1.00 -17.22 0.80
C VAL A 90 -0.20 -16.52 1.45
N ALA A 91 -0.54 -16.88 2.69
CA ALA A 91 -1.71 -16.34 3.39
C ALA A 91 -1.55 -14.88 3.80
N LEU A 92 -0.35 -14.42 4.16
CA LEU A 92 -0.12 -13.02 4.52
C LEU A 92 -0.39 -12.04 3.36
N PRO A 93 0.19 -12.23 2.16
CA PRO A 93 -0.16 -11.46 0.97
C PRO A 93 -1.65 -11.57 0.62
N ALA A 94 -2.22 -12.77 0.67
CA ALA A 94 -3.62 -12.98 0.33
C ALA A 94 -4.56 -12.23 1.28
N THR A 95 -4.30 -12.29 2.59
CA THR A 95 -5.06 -11.54 3.59
C THR A 95 -4.89 -10.04 3.43
N ALA A 96 -3.68 -9.55 3.12
CA ALA A 96 -3.44 -8.14 2.83
C ALA A 96 -4.25 -7.65 1.62
N VAL A 97 -4.34 -8.45 0.54
CA VAL A 97 -5.14 -8.12 -0.65
C VAL A 97 -6.64 -8.21 -0.35
N PHE A 98 -7.07 -9.21 0.42
CA PHE A 98 -8.47 -9.31 0.84
C PHE A 98 -8.90 -8.11 1.68
N VAL A 99 -8.10 -7.73 2.68
CA VAL A 99 -8.34 -6.52 3.49
C VAL A 99 -8.34 -5.28 2.60
N SER A 100 -7.45 -5.21 1.61
CA SER A 100 -7.44 -4.12 0.62
C SER A 100 -8.76 -4.02 -0.15
N LEU A 101 -9.35 -5.15 -0.58
CA LEU A 101 -10.67 -5.17 -1.24
C LEU A 101 -11.78 -4.64 -0.33
N VAL A 102 -11.78 -5.02 0.95
CA VAL A 102 -12.75 -4.53 1.93
C VAL A 102 -12.57 -3.02 2.14
N LEU A 103 -11.32 -2.55 2.29
CA LEU A 103 -11.00 -1.14 2.50
C LEU A 103 -11.29 -0.26 1.27
N LEU A 104 -11.37 -0.82 0.07
CA LEU A 104 -11.70 -0.08 -1.14
C LEU A 104 -13.09 0.59 -1.05
N GLY A 105 -14.04 -0.02 -0.32
CA GLY A 105 -15.35 0.58 -0.08
C GLY A 105 -15.35 1.69 0.98
N ALA A 106 -14.31 1.77 1.81
CA ALA A 106 -14.22 2.75 2.88
C ALA A 106 -13.78 4.11 2.32
N ARG A 107 -14.61 5.13 2.59
CA ARG A 107 -14.35 6.52 2.18
C ARG A 107 -13.51 7.31 3.19
N THR A 108 -13.00 6.65 4.24
CA THR A 108 -12.16 7.31 5.24
C THR A 108 -10.73 7.36 4.75
N ALA A 109 -10.06 8.48 4.97
CA ALA A 109 -8.73 8.68 4.42
C ALA A 109 -7.68 7.74 5.05
N GLY A 110 -7.82 7.42 6.34
CA GLY A 110 -7.00 6.39 6.98
C GLY A 110 -7.14 5.01 6.32
N ALA A 111 -8.37 4.61 5.94
CA ALA A 111 -8.59 3.34 5.24
C ALA A 111 -7.94 3.35 3.85
N GLN A 112 -8.02 4.48 3.14
CA GLN A 112 -7.40 4.70 1.85
C GLN A 112 -5.86 4.69 1.92
N MET A 113 -5.29 5.25 2.98
CA MET A 113 -3.85 5.14 3.23
C MET A 113 -3.46 3.69 3.52
N LEU A 114 -4.24 2.97 4.36
CA LEU A 114 -3.95 1.58 4.75
C LEU A 114 -4.03 0.63 3.55
N LEU A 115 -5.07 0.81 2.71
CA LEU A 115 -5.21 0.14 1.43
C LEU A 115 -3.94 0.25 0.58
N ARG A 116 -3.40 1.47 0.42
CA ARG A 116 -2.18 1.70 -0.35
C ARG A 116 -0.95 1.06 0.31
N ALA A 117 -0.85 1.12 1.63
CA ALA A 117 0.23 0.50 2.38
C ALA A 117 0.25 -1.03 2.21
N LEU A 118 -0.90 -1.68 2.31
CA LEU A 118 -1.03 -3.12 2.10
C LEU A 118 -0.68 -3.54 0.68
N LEU A 119 -1.17 -2.79 -0.33
CA LEU A 119 -0.84 -3.04 -1.73
C LEU A 119 0.65 -2.89 -2.02
N TRP A 120 1.27 -1.84 -1.47
CA TRP A 120 2.71 -1.61 -1.60
C TRP A 120 3.53 -2.71 -0.95
N SER A 121 3.18 -3.08 0.28
CA SER A 121 3.83 -4.15 1.01
C SER A 121 3.76 -5.48 0.25
N THR A 122 2.59 -5.79 -0.31
CA THR A 122 2.39 -6.99 -1.14
C THR A 122 3.21 -6.95 -2.44
N ALA A 123 3.29 -5.81 -3.12
CA ALA A 123 4.10 -5.64 -4.32
C ALA A 123 5.60 -5.78 -4.03
N VAL A 124 6.09 -5.15 -2.97
CA VAL A 124 7.50 -5.25 -2.54
C VAL A 124 7.85 -6.67 -2.16
N LEU A 125 6.99 -7.35 -1.39
CA LEU A 125 7.21 -8.74 -1.01
C LEU A 125 7.23 -9.66 -2.23
N GLY A 126 6.30 -9.49 -3.17
CA GLY A 126 6.28 -10.23 -4.43
C GLY A 126 7.55 -10.00 -5.27
N ALA A 127 8.06 -8.77 -5.31
CA ALA A 127 9.32 -8.47 -5.98
C ALA A 127 10.53 -9.10 -5.27
N LEU A 128 10.56 -9.08 -3.95
CA LEU A 128 11.63 -9.70 -3.17
C LEU A 128 11.68 -11.21 -3.43
N VAL A 129 10.52 -11.87 -3.39
CA VAL A 129 10.38 -13.31 -3.68
C VAL A 129 10.88 -13.63 -5.08
N ASN A 130 10.52 -12.81 -6.09
CA ASN A 130 11.03 -12.95 -7.45
C ASN A 130 12.56 -12.80 -7.56
N ILE A 131 13.17 -11.90 -6.78
CA ILE A 131 14.63 -11.68 -6.79
C ILE A 131 15.37 -12.83 -6.10
N THR A 132 14.84 -13.35 -5.00
CA THR A 132 15.55 -14.34 -4.19
C THR A 132 15.58 -15.73 -4.81
N ASP A 133 14.54 -16.12 -5.55
CA ASP A 133 14.45 -17.46 -6.12
C ASP A 133 13.64 -17.49 -7.43
N PRO A 134 14.15 -16.89 -8.51
CA PRO A 134 13.41 -16.69 -9.77
C PRO A 134 12.89 -17.99 -10.39
N HIS A 135 13.51 -19.14 -10.09
CA HIS A 135 13.15 -20.44 -10.66
C HIS A 135 12.01 -21.13 -9.91
N VAL A 136 11.79 -20.78 -8.65
CA VAL A 136 10.72 -21.37 -7.83
C VAL A 136 9.43 -20.57 -7.94
N VAL A 137 9.51 -19.29 -8.30
CA VAL A 137 8.32 -18.44 -8.25
C VAL A 137 7.38 -18.74 -9.41
N PRO A 138 6.13 -19.18 -9.15
CA PRO A 138 5.16 -19.40 -10.20
C PRO A 138 4.78 -18.06 -10.87
N ILE A 139 4.46 -18.12 -12.17
CA ILE A 139 3.97 -16.97 -12.96
C ILE A 139 2.82 -16.22 -12.26
N THR A 140 2.08 -16.92 -11.40
CA THR A 140 1.01 -16.39 -10.55
C THR A 140 1.50 -15.31 -9.58
N ALA A 141 2.70 -15.41 -9.01
CA ALA A 141 3.23 -14.39 -8.10
C ALA A 141 3.71 -13.14 -8.85
N LEU A 142 4.31 -13.30 -10.03
CA LEU A 142 4.62 -12.18 -10.92
C LEU A 142 3.33 -11.46 -11.32
N ALA A 143 2.31 -12.21 -11.76
CA ALA A 143 1.01 -11.64 -12.10
C ALA A 143 0.35 -10.92 -10.90
N ALA A 144 0.43 -11.49 -9.70
CA ALA A 144 -0.06 -10.87 -8.47
C ALA A 144 0.68 -9.56 -8.15
N ASN A 145 2.00 -9.53 -8.30
CA ASN A 145 2.81 -8.34 -8.10
C ASN A 145 2.44 -7.24 -9.11
N LEU A 146 2.39 -7.57 -10.41
CA LEU A 146 1.98 -6.64 -11.46
C LEU A 146 0.56 -6.12 -11.25
N ALA A 147 -0.36 -6.96 -10.77
CA ALA A 147 -1.71 -6.57 -10.44
C ALA A 147 -1.78 -5.60 -9.24
N CYS A 148 -0.97 -5.82 -8.19
CA CYS A 148 -0.85 -4.90 -7.06
C CYS A 148 -0.28 -3.54 -7.52
N CYS A 149 0.77 -3.55 -8.34
CA CYS A 149 1.31 -2.34 -8.96
C CYS A 149 0.23 -1.63 -9.78
N GLY A 150 -0.46 -2.33 -10.68
CA GLY A 150 -1.56 -1.77 -11.48
C GLY A 150 -2.67 -1.15 -10.62
N ALA A 151 -3.04 -1.81 -9.51
CA ALA A 151 -4.03 -1.30 -8.57
C ALA A 151 -3.55 -0.01 -7.89
N LEU A 152 -2.27 0.09 -7.52
CA LEU A 152 -1.67 1.32 -7.01
C LEU A 152 -1.68 2.45 -8.04
N LEU A 153 -1.36 2.15 -9.31
CA LEU A 153 -1.43 3.15 -10.39
C LEU A 153 -2.87 3.67 -10.55
N ALA A 154 -3.86 2.77 -10.50
CA ALA A 154 -5.28 3.11 -10.63
C ALA A 154 -5.83 3.88 -9.42
N LEU A 155 -5.32 3.62 -8.22
CA LEU A 155 -5.71 4.30 -6.98
C LEU A 155 -5.10 5.70 -6.82
N ARG A 156 -4.23 6.15 -7.72
CA ARG A 156 -3.48 7.42 -7.60
C ARG A 156 -4.28 8.59 -7.02
N ASP A 157 -5.41 8.91 -7.66
CA ASP A 157 -6.20 10.10 -7.31
C ASP A 157 -7.46 9.76 -6.49
N HIS A 158 -7.65 8.50 -6.09
CA HIS A 158 -8.92 8.06 -5.51
C HIS A 158 -8.98 8.20 -3.97
N GLY A 159 -9.92 8.99 -3.44
CA GLY A 159 -10.23 8.97 -2.00
C GLY A 159 -9.23 9.68 -1.07
N LEU A 160 -8.27 10.44 -1.63
CA LEU A 160 -7.34 11.30 -0.88
C LEU A 160 -7.67 12.79 -1.03
N GLU A 161 -8.91 13.11 -1.40
CA GLU A 161 -9.35 14.50 -1.63
C GLU A 161 -9.21 15.35 -0.35
N PRO A 162 -8.51 16.50 -0.42
CA PRO A 162 -8.24 17.35 0.75
C PRO A 162 -9.51 17.89 1.43
N GLU A 163 -10.58 18.06 0.66
CA GLU A 163 -11.80 18.78 1.04
C GLU A 163 -12.61 18.10 2.15
N ARG A 164 -12.32 16.82 2.46
CA ARG A 164 -13.03 16.06 3.49
C ARG A 164 -12.32 16.00 4.85
N TYR A 165 -11.14 16.58 4.99
CA TYR A 165 -10.39 16.58 6.24
C TYR A 165 -10.86 17.68 7.20
N ARG A 166 -11.96 17.42 7.92
CA ARG A 166 -12.43 18.27 9.03
C ARG A 166 -11.97 17.71 10.38
N GLY A 167 -10.74 18.03 10.79
CA GLY A 167 -10.20 17.67 12.11
C GLY A 167 -9.23 18.73 12.64
N SER A 168 -9.18 18.92 13.96
CA SER A 168 -8.33 19.93 14.65
C SER A 168 -6.83 19.73 14.44
N PHE A 169 -6.42 18.54 13.99
CA PHE A 169 -5.07 18.23 13.58
C PHE A 169 -5.14 17.80 12.11
N ALA A 170 -5.02 18.76 11.21
CA ALA A 170 -5.10 18.55 9.77
C ALA A 170 -3.70 18.70 9.17
N PRO A 171 -2.80 17.69 9.28
CA PRO A 171 -1.52 17.70 8.60
C PRO A 171 -1.73 17.41 7.10
N ILE A 172 -2.66 18.13 6.45
CA ILE A 172 -2.96 18.03 5.02
C ILE A 172 -1.68 18.30 4.23
N ALA A 173 -0.81 19.20 4.73
CA ALA A 173 0.50 19.49 4.16
C ALA A 173 1.49 18.30 4.19
N HIS A 174 1.27 17.30 5.05
CA HIS A 174 2.18 16.16 5.24
C HIS A 174 1.59 14.81 4.83
N HIS A 175 0.41 14.81 4.20
CA HIS A 175 -0.28 13.57 3.84
C HIS A 175 0.60 12.58 3.07
N GLY A 176 1.35 13.08 2.09
CA GLY A 176 2.25 12.24 1.28
C GLY A 176 3.36 11.60 2.12
N VAL A 177 3.95 12.36 3.04
CA VAL A 177 5.01 11.87 3.93
C VAL A 177 4.46 10.84 4.92
N LEU A 178 3.30 11.12 5.54
CA LEU A 178 2.65 10.18 6.45
C LEU A 178 2.24 8.88 5.75
N THR A 179 1.72 8.98 4.53
CA THR A 179 1.39 7.79 3.71
C THR A 179 2.64 6.97 3.43
N LEU A 180 3.75 7.61 3.05
CA LEU A 180 5.02 6.93 2.79
C LEU A 180 5.57 6.26 4.06
N MET A 181 5.54 6.94 5.20
CA MET A 181 5.96 6.36 6.47
C MET A 181 5.11 5.15 6.85
N MET A 182 3.80 5.22 6.61
CA MET A 182 2.90 4.10 6.88
C MET A 182 3.13 2.92 5.94
N ILE A 183 3.41 3.18 4.65
CA ILE A 183 3.82 2.14 3.69
C ILE A 183 5.06 1.42 4.20
N LEU A 184 6.10 2.18 4.59
CA LEU A 184 7.35 1.60 5.10
C LEU A 184 7.11 0.79 6.39
N ALA A 185 6.31 1.33 7.32
CA ALA A 185 5.99 0.65 8.57
C ALA A 185 5.24 -0.67 8.36
N VAL A 186 4.25 -0.68 7.47
CA VAL A 186 3.49 -1.89 7.15
C VAL A 186 4.38 -2.92 6.46
N ALA A 187 5.27 -2.48 5.56
CA ALA A 187 6.22 -3.37 4.91
C ALA A 187 7.19 -4.02 5.90
N ASP A 188 7.75 -3.25 6.83
CA ASP A 188 8.64 -3.75 7.88
C ASP A 188 7.89 -4.74 8.79
N ALA A 189 6.68 -4.38 9.24
CA ALA A 189 5.86 -5.23 10.09
C ALA A 189 5.49 -6.55 9.41
N GLN A 190 5.05 -6.51 8.14
CA GLN A 190 4.73 -7.70 7.38
C GLN A 190 5.96 -8.57 7.16
N THR A 191 7.11 -7.97 6.85
CA THR A 191 8.38 -8.70 6.68
C THR A 191 8.74 -9.46 7.95
N LEU A 192 8.68 -8.80 9.11
CA LEU A 192 9.01 -9.42 10.40
C LEU A 192 8.01 -10.51 10.82
N VAL A 193 6.71 -10.29 10.59
CA VAL A 193 5.67 -11.29 10.88
C VAL A 193 5.81 -12.51 9.96
N SER A 194 6.01 -12.29 8.65
CA SER A 194 6.27 -13.36 7.69
C SER A 194 7.52 -14.15 8.08
N TRP A 195 8.60 -13.46 8.46
CA TRP A 195 9.84 -14.11 8.86
C TRP A 195 9.65 -14.96 10.13
N SER A 196 8.97 -14.42 11.14
CA SER A 196 8.65 -15.13 12.38
C SER A 196 7.76 -16.35 12.15
N SER A 197 6.91 -16.34 11.12
CA SER A 197 6.04 -17.46 10.80
C SER A 197 6.76 -18.63 10.12
N GLY A 198 7.88 -18.35 9.44
CA GLY A 198 8.72 -19.35 8.77
C GLY A 198 9.80 -19.96 9.68
N MET A 199 10.14 -19.30 10.78
CA MET A 199 11.00 -19.89 11.81
C MET A 199 10.18 -20.80 12.73
N ARG A 200 10.69 -22.00 13.00
CA ARG A 200 10.22 -22.82 14.13
C ARG A 200 10.13 -21.93 15.37
N TRP A 201 9.07 -22.06 16.18
CA TRP A 201 8.69 -21.31 17.40
C TRP A 201 9.78 -20.87 18.41
N ARG A 202 11.06 -21.20 18.19
CA ARG A 202 12.21 -20.76 18.97
C ARG A 202 12.42 -19.25 18.95
N ASP A 203 12.17 -18.57 17.83
CA ASP A 203 12.45 -17.14 17.70
C ASP A 203 11.18 -16.32 17.45
N VAL A 204 10.45 -16.06 18.54
CA VAL A 204 9.24 -15.22 18.53
C VAL A 204 9.55 -13.71 18.48
N ALA A 205 10.80 -13.32 18.67
CA ALA A 205 11.21 -11.92 18.77
C ALA A 205 10.87 -11.08 17.52
N PRO A 206 11.15 -11.53 16.28
CA PRO A 206 10.74 -10.79 15.08
C PRO A 206 9.22 -10.60 15.01
N GLY A 207 8.45 -11.63 15.34
CA GLY A 207 6.99 -11.59 15.32
C GLY A 207 6.42 -10.59 16.33
N LEU A 208 6.97 -10.57 17.55
CA LEU A 208 6.58 -9.59 18.57
C LEU A 208 6.94 -8.15 18.15
N CYS A 209 8.11 -7.93 17.53
CA CYS A 209 8.46 -6.64 16.96
C CYS A 209 7.48 -6.22 15.86
N GLY A 210 7.11 -7.13 14.95
CA GLY A 210 6.12 -6.87 13.90
C GLY A 210 4.73 -6.54 14.46
N LEU A 211 4.27 -7.27 15.49
CA LEU A 211 3.01 -6.98 16.19
C LEU A 211 3.04 -5.64 16.91
N ALA A 212 4.16 -5.28 17.54
CA ALA A 212 4.35 -3.96 18.15
C ALA A 212 4.29 -2.84 17.09
N MET A 213 4.88 -3.05 15.90
CA MET A 213 4.78 -2.11 14.78
C MET A 213 3.33 -1.96 14.30
N ILE A 214 2.55 -3.05 14.25
CA ILE A 214 1.12 -2.99 13.93
C ILE A 214 0.36 -2.11 14.93
N ALA A 215 0.66 -2.20 16.23
CA ALA A 215 0.08 -1.30 17.23
C ALA A 215 0.47 0.17 16.98
N GLY A 216 1.71 0.44 16.57
CA GLY A 216 2.17 1.76 16.14
C GLY A 216 1.41 2.29 14.91
N ILE A 217 1.14 1.42 13.93
CA ILE A 217 0.36 1.72 12.73
C ILE A 217 -1.07 2.14 13.10
N VAL A 218 -1.70 1.51 14.10
CA VAL A 218 -3.01 1.94 14.61
C VAL A 218 -2.98 3.35 15.19
N GLY A 219 -1.89 3.74 15.86
CA GLY A 219 -1.67 5.11 16.33
C GLY A 219 -1.50 6.11 15.19
N LEU A 220 -0.73 5.73 14.15
CA LEU A 220 -0.56 6.51 12.92
C LEU A 220 -1.88 6.68 12.15
N TYR A 221 -2.71 5.63 12.10
CA TYR A 221 -4.05 5.68 11.48
C TYR A 221 -4.93 6.74 12.13
N ARG A 222 -4.81 6.93 13.45
CA ARG A 222 -5.52 7.98 14.19
C ARG A 222 -4.90 9.37 14.05
N LEU A 223 -3.85 9.52 13.23
CA LEU A 223 -3.10 10.76 13.01
C LEU A 223 -2.56 11.36 14.32
N GLN A 224 -2.23 10.51 15.30
CA GLN A 224 -1.75 10.95 16.60
C GLN A 224 -0.22 10.99 16.63
N LEU A 225 0.35 12.05 17.22
CA LEU A 225 1.81 12.23 17.32
C LEU A 225 2.50 11.06 18.03
N TRP A 226 1.85 10.47 19.03
CA TRP A 226 2.41 9.30 19.73
C TRP A 226 2.57 8.11 18.79
N GLY A 227 1.68 7.89 17.83
CA GLY A 227 1.80 6.82 16.85
C GLY A 227 3.02 6.98 15.95
N LEU A 228 3.28 8.22 15.51
CA LEU A 228 4.50 8.57 14.77
C LEU A 228 5.77 8.27 15.58
N LEU A 229 5.80 8.71 16.84
CA LEU A 229 6.95 8.50 17.73
C LEU A 229 7.16 7.02 18.05
N CYS A 230 6.09 6.29 18.37
CA CYS A 230 6.15 4.84 18.61
C CYS A 230 6.70 4.10 17.39
N ASN A 231 6.19 4.40 16.19
CA ASN A 231 6.66 3.76 14.98
C ASN A 231 8.13 4.08 14.68
N LEU A 232 8.54 5.33 14.86
CA LEU A 232 9.95 5.73 14.70
C LEU A 232 10.87 4.96 15.66
N VAL A 233 10.50 4.90 16.94
CA VAL A 233 11.27 4.17 17.97
C VAL A 233 11.35 2.69 17.62
N LEU A 234 10.24 2.08 17.22
CA LEU A 234 10.20 0.68 16.82
C LEU A 234 11.08 0.39 15.61
N SER A 235 11.05 1.22 14.57
CA SER A 235 11.89 1.02 13.38
C SER A 235 13.37 1.15 13.68
N VAL A 236 13.76 2.12 14.52
CA VAL A 236 15.16 2.23 14.97
C VAL A 236 15.57 1.03 15.84
N ALA A 237 14.68 0.59 16.74
CA ALA A 237 14.94 -0.59 17.56
C ALA A 237 15.08 -1.86 16.72
N VAL A 238 14.18 -2.09 15.77
CA VAL A 238 14.23 -3.22 14.82
C VAL A 238 15.53 -3.19 14.02
N ALA A 239 15.91 -2.03 13.45
CA ALA A 239 17.17 -1.92 12.73
C ALA A 239 18.38 -2.20 13.63
N GLY A 240 18.37 -1.72 14.88
CA GLY A 240 19.41 -2.03 15.86
C GLY A 240 19.50 -3.53 16.17
N LEU A 241 18.37 -4.18 16.44
CA LEU A 241 18.29 -5.62 16.70
C LEU A 241 18.69 -6.47 15.49
N ALA A 242 18.38 -6.00 14.28
CA ALA A 242 18.80 -6.64 13.04
C ALA A 242 20.33 -6.57 12.87
N LEU A 243 20.94 -5.40 13.14
CA LEU A 243 22.40 -5.21 13.06
C LEU A 243 23.17 -6.02 14.10
N THR A 244 22.62 -6.19 15.31
CA THR A 244 23.24 -7.01 16.37
C THR A 244 23.04 -8.52 16.15
N ARG A 245 22.39 -8.92 15.04
CA ARG A 245 22.07 -10.32 14.71
C ARG A 245 21.17 -11.03 15.73
N VAL A 246 20.48 -10.28 16.60
CA VAL A 246 19.51 -10.84 17.56
C VAL A 246 18.31 -11.46 16.85
N LEU A 247 17.94 -10.94 15.68
CA LEU A 247 16.80 -11.41 14.89
C LEU A 247 17.14 -12.54 13.89
N ASP A 248 18.41 -12.95 13.79
CA ASP A 248 18.94 -13.93 12.83
C ASP A 248 18.36 -13.78 11.40
N LEU A 249 18.40 -12.55 10.89
CA LEU A 249 17.88 -12.20 9.57
C LEU A 249 18.96 -12.32 8.49
N PRO A 250 18.60 -12.69 7.24
CA PRO A 250 19.51 -12.65 6.11
C PRO A 250 20.07 -11.24 5.91
N PRO A 251 21.33 -11.09 5.47
CA PRO A 251 21.97 -9.78 5.29
C PRO A 251 21.17 -8.83 4.39
N VAL A 252 20.48 -9.37 3.37
CA VAL A 252 19.62 -8.61 2.47
C VAL A 252 18.43 -8.00 3.21
N VAL A 253 17.77 -8.77 4.07
CA VAL A 253 16.63 -8.29 4.87
C VAL A 253 17.10 -7.25 5.89
N VAL A 254 18.27 -7.47 6.53
CA VAL A 254 18.87 -6.48 7.44
C VAL A 254 19.13 -5.15 6.71
N ALA A 255 19.76 -5.19 5.53
CA ALA A 255 20.03 -4.00 4.75
C ALA A 255 18.75 -3.25 4.36
N MET A 256 17.68 -3.97 3.99
CA MET A 256 16.38 -3.39 3.69
C MET A 256 15.76 -2.72 4.91
N LEU A 257 15.69 -3.40 6.06
CA LEU A 257 15.14 -2.84 7.31
C LEU A 257 15.93 -1.60 7.79
N CYS A 258 17.26 -1.62 7.66
CA CYS A 258 18.09 -0.45 7.97
C CYS A 258 17.82 0.72 7.02
N THR A 259 17.58 0.42 5.74
CA THR A 259 17.24 1.43 4.74
C THR A 259 15.87 2.05 5.03
N THR A 260 14.85 1.24 5.31
CA THR A 260 13.50 1.73 5.64
C THR A 260 13.50 2.52 6.94
N ALA A 261 14.19 2.05 7.99
CA ALA A 261 14.35 2.77 9.24
C ALA A 261 15.03 4.13 9.04
N SER A 262 16.10 4.19 8.24
CA SER A 262 16.81 5.45 7.92
C SER A 262 15.89 6.45 7.21
N LEU A 263 15.12 5.98 6.23
CA LEU A 263 14.12 6.80 5.54
C LEU A 263 13.04 7.29 6.52
N GLN A 264 12.53 6.42 7.39
CA GLN A 264 11.53 6.80 8.39
C GLN A 264 12.08 7.85 9.38
N VAL A 265 13.34 7.77 9.81
CA VAL A 265 13.97 8.79 10.66
C VAL A 265 14.02 10.14 9.95
N VAL A 266 14.45 10.17 8.68
CA VAL A 266 14.51 11.41 7.89
C VAL A 266 13.11 12.00 7.71
N LEU A 267 12.13 11.19 7.32
CA LEU A 267 10.75 11.62 7.12
C LEU A 267 10.12 12.12 8.43
N ALA A 268 10.36 11.43 9.55
CA ALA A 268 9.90 11.84 10.87
C ALA A 268 10.48 13.20 11.26
N ALA A 269 11.79 13.39 11.05
CA ALA A 269 12.47 14.64 11.35
C ALA A 269 11.90 15.82 10.56
N VAL A 270 11.56 15.61 9.28
CA VAL A 270 10.92 16.64 8.43
C VAL A 270 9.55 17.03 9.00
N VAL A 271 8.72 16.05 9.39
CA VAL A 271 7.39 16.30 9.99
C VAL A 271 7.50 16.95 11.36
N LEU A 272 8.43 16.52 12.22
CA LEU A 272 8.62 17.13 13.54
C LEU A 272 9.14 18.57 13.43
N ARG A 273 10.02 18.85 12.47
CA ARG A 273 10.56 20.20 12.21
C ARG A 273 9.47 21.15 11.73
N SER A 274 8.53 20.70 10.90
CA SER A 274 7.41 21.54 10.47
C SER A 274 6.45 21.84 11.61
N ILE A 275 6.08 20.84 12.41
CA ILE A 275 5.22 21.01 13.59
C ILE A 275 5.84 22.03 14.55
N ARG A 276 7.15 21.93 14.85
CA ARG A 276 7.85 22.86 15.73
C ARG A 276 7.88 24.30 15.23
N ARG A 277 7.91 24.50 13.91
CA ARG A 277 7.99 25.84 13.32
C ARG A 277 6.63 26.52 13.21
N GLY A 278 5.52 25.80 13.39
CA GLY A 278 4.17 26.32 13.19
C GLY A 278 3.89 26.83 11.78
N ALA A 279 4.85 26.68 10.86
CA ALA A 279 4.71 27.10 9.48
C ALA A 279 4.04 25.96 8.71
N PRO A 280 3.12 26.26 7.78
CA PRO A 280 2.76 25.29 6.75
C PRO A 280 4.07 24.87 6.12
N ALA A 281 4.40 23.57 6.20
CA ALA A 281 5.63 23.11 5.61
C ALA A 281 5.56 23.45 4.13
N GLU A 282 6.33 24.45 3.71
CA GLU A 282 6.74 24.54 2.33
C GLU A 282 7.49 23.25 2.09
N LEU A 283 6.76 22.29 1.51
CA LEU A 283 7.31 21.00 1.13
C LEU A 283 8.55 21.35 0.31
N PRO A 284 9.75 20.99 0.80
CA PRO A 284 10.98 21.30 0.08
C PRO A 284 10.82 20.79 -1.34
N HIS A 285 11.43 21.44 -2.33
CA HIS A 285 11.19 21.13 -3.74
C HIS A 285 11.28 19.62 -4.04
N TRP A 286 12.18 18.86 -3.39
CA TRP A 286 12.27 17.40 -3.46
C TRP A 286 11.01 16.63 -3.00
N ALA A 287 10.18 17.19 -2.13
CA ALA A 287 8.92 16.60 -1.72
C ALA A 287 7.81 16.79 -2.78
N ARG A 288 7.92 17.77 -3.70
CA ARG A 288 7.16 17.73 -4.97
C ARG A 288 7.60 16.54 -5.82
N TRP A 289 8.88 16.20 -5.78
CA TRP A 289 9.39 14.95 -6.36
C TRP A 289 8.96 13.72 -5.58
N GLY A 290 8.47 13.84 -4.34
CA GLY A 290 7.97 12.72 -3.56
C GLY A 290 6.91 11.90 -4.31
N ARG A 291 6.06 12.56 -5.11
CA ARG A 291 5.12 11.86 -5.99
C ARG A 291 5.88 11.04 -7.04
N TYR A 292 6.81 11.65 -7.77
CA TYR A 292 7.64 10.97 -8.77
C TYR A 292 8.58 9.90 -8.19
N LEU A 293 9.05 10.04 -6.96
CA LEU A 293 9.85 9.04 -6.25
C LEU A 293 9.01 7.81 -5.92
N VAL A 294 7.77 8.00 -5.45
CA VAL A 294 6.82 6.90 -5.25
C VAL A 294 6.57 6.20 -6.59
N TRP A 295 6.35 6.93 -7.69
CA TRP A 295 6.19 6.32 -9.02
C TRP A 295 7.45 5.61 -9.51
N GLY A 296 8.61 6.25 -9.36
CA GLY A 296 9.91 5.68 -9.71
C GLY A 296 10.19 4.40 -8.93
N ALA A 297 9.76 4.34 -7.67
CA ALA A 297 9.81 3.13 -6.88
C ALA A 297 8.84 2.06 -7.40
N ILE A 298 7.59 2.39 -7.79
CA ILE A 298 6.65 1.40 -8.36
C ILE A 298 7.24 0.82 -9.64
N VAL A 299 7.66 1.71 -10.54
CA VAL A 299 8.24 1.33 -11.84
C VAL A 299 9.53 0.55 -11.64
N GLY A 300 10.37 0.97 -10.71
CA GLY A 300 11.61 0.26 -10.36
C GLY A 300 11.34 -1.15 -9.84
N VAL A 301 10.42 -1.32 -8.90
CA VAL A 301 10.01 -2.63 -8.37
C VAL A 301 9.44 -3.50 -9.49
N MET A 302 8.60 -2.93 -10.36
CA MET A 302 8.02 -3.62 -11.51
C MET A 302 9.09 -4.05 -12.52
N LEU A 303 10.03 -3.17 -12.86
CA LEU A 303 11.12 -3.45 -13.79
C LEU A 303 12.08 -4.48 -13.23
N VAL A 304 12.46 -4.41 -11.96
CA VAL A 304 13.32 -5.42 -11.33
C VAL A 304 12.66 -6.79 -11.41
N GLY A 305 11.36 -6.90 -11.08
CA GLY A 305 10.63 -8.16 -11.20
C GLY A 305 10.59 -8.72 -12.63
N VAL A 306 10.39 -7.87 -13.63
CA VAL A 306 10.38 -8.28 -15.04
C VAL A 306 11.77 -8.64 -15.56
N VAL A 307 12.79 -7.84 -15.24
CA VAL A 307 14.18 -8.06 -15.68
C VAL A 307 14.71 -9.37 -15.11
N VAL A 308 14.49 -9.63 -13.81
CA VAL A 308 14.91 -10.89 -13.19
C VAL A 308 14.24 -12.08 -13.88
N PHE A 309 12.94 -11.99 -14.19
CA PHE A 309 12.21 -13.05 -14.88
C PHE A 309 12.68 -13.28 -16.32
N VAL A 310 13.09 -12.23 -17.04
CA VAL A 310 13.48 -12.31 -18.46
C VAL A 310 14.95 -12.67 -18.64
N VAL A 311 15.84 -12.18 -17.78
CA VAL A 311 17.30 -12.35 -17.92
C VAL A 311 17.78 -13.73 -17.46
N ASP A 312 17.04 -14.38 -16.56
CA ASP A 312 17.35 -15.72 -16.10
C ASP A 312 16.29 -16.74 -16.56
N PRO A 313 16.10 -16.94 -17.88
CA PRO A 313 15.20 -17.97 -18.37
C PRO A 313 15.81 -19.30 -17.93
N ALA A 314 15.13 -19.97 -17.00
CA ALA A 314 15.56 -21.18 -16.31
C ALA A 314 16.62 -21.98 -17.08
N PRO A 315 17.81 -22.23 -16.49
CA PRO A 315 18.85 -23.00 -17.16
C PRO A 315 18.19 -24.29 -17.62
N HIS A 316 18.15 -24.46 -18.94
CA HIS A 316 17.42 -25.54 -19.57
C HIS A 316 17.87 -26.85 -18.93
N CYS A 317 16.90 -27.72 -18.68
CA CYS A 317 17.04 -29.11 -18.24
C CYS A 317 17.88 -29.93 -19.24
N GLU A 318 19.12 -29.54 -19.50
CA GLU A 318 20.05 -30.17 -20.43
C GLU A 318 21.07 -31.05 -19.69
N GLN A 319 20.91 -31.26 -18.37
CA GLN A 319 21.87 -31.99 -17.53
C GLN A 319 21.29 -33.16 -16.72
N GLN A 320 20.19 -33.78 -17.18
CA GLN A 320 19.68 -35.01 -16.53
C GLN A 320 19.36 -36.16 -17.50
N LEU A 321 20.05 -36.20 -18.64
CA LEU A 321 20.17 -37.39 -19.48
C LEU A 321 21.66 -37.82 -19.48
N ASP A 322 22.14 -38.32 -18.34
CA ASP A 322 23.31 -39.20 -18.22
C ASP A 322 23.24 -39.98 -16.89
#